data_AF-A0A6G9IBC8-F1
#
_entry.id   AF-A0A6G9IBC8-F1
#
_cell.length_a   1.000
_cell.length_b   1.000
_cell.length_c   1.000
_cell.angle_alpha   90.00
_cell.angle_beta   90.00
_cell.angle_gamma   90.00
#
_symmetry.space_group_name_H-M   'P 1'
#
loop_
_entity.id
_entity.type
_entity.pdbx_description
1 polymer ?
#
loop_
_entity_poly.entity_id
_entity_poly.type
_entity_poly.pdbx_seq_one_letter_code
_entity_poly.pdbx_strand_id
1 'polypeptide(L)'
;MKKYLALAALVLLLQGCAGANNHQTIDTGLAPAPTEKPTLPAKPTTSIDTGLAKAPIGLPNPADKYCLEVGGQVINKTTAEGVRSVCQLKDGTQKDAWEYYREQIKR
;
A
#
# COMPACT_ATOMS: atom_id res chain seq x y z
N MET A 1 48.19 21.14 20.54
CA MET A 1 47.21 21.69 19.57
C MET A 1 47.87 22.03 18.22
N LYS A 2 48.46 21.04 17.53
CA LYS A 2 49.16 21.25 16.23
C LYS A 2 48.93 20.12 15.22
N LYS A 3 47.96 19.21 15.47
CA LYS A 3 47.65 18.07 14.59
C LYS A 3 46.44 18.28 13.68
N TYR A 4 45.74 19.41 13.80
CA TYR A 4 44.53 19.71 13.01
C TYR A 4 44.80 20.56 11.76
N LEU A 5 46.04 20.96 11.51
CA LEU A 5 46.38 21.80 10.35
C LEU A 5 46.61 21.01 9.05
N ALA A 6 46.56 19.67 9.07
CA ALA A 6 46.89 18.81 7.92
C ALA A 6 45.70 18.06 7.31
N LEU A 7 44.45 18.36 7.72
CA LEU A 7 43.24 17.71 7.20
C LEU A 7 42.29 18.69 6.50
N ALA A 8 42.80 19.83 6.03
CA ALA A 8 41.99 20.86 5.36
C ALA A 8 42.07 20.81 3.81
N ALA A 9 42.69 19.77 3.23
CA ALA A 9 42.98 19.71 1.79
C ALA A 9 42.35 18.52 1.05
N LEU A 10 41.23 17.98 1.54
CA LEU A 10 40.49 16.91 0.84
C LEU A 10 38.97 17.17 0.79
N VAL A 11 38.56 18.43 0.66
CA VAL A 11 37.15 18.83 0.49
C VAL A 11 37.01 19.75 -0.73
N LEU A 12 37.59 19.36 -1.87
CA LEU A 12 37.44 20.06 -3.16
C LEU A 12 37.39 19.06 -4.33
N LEU A 13 36.33 18.24 -4.39
CA LEU A 13 35.84 17.62 -5.63
C LEU A 13 34.30 17.67 -5.67
N LEU A 14 33.79 18.91 -5.60
CA LEU A 14 32.47 19.31 -6.08
C LEU A 14 32.46 19.23 -7.62
N GLN A 15 31.95 18.13 -8.17
CA GLN A 15 31.46 17.96 -9.55
C GLN A 15 30.71 16.61 -9.53
N GLY A 16 29.38 16.52 -9.53
CA GLY A 16 28.46 17.14 -10.46
C GLY A 16 27.71 16.01 -11.16
N CYS A 17 26.61 15.53 -10.58
CA CYS A 17 25.61 14.77 -11.32
C CYS A 17 24.33 15.61 -11.32
N ALA A 18 24.11 16.33 -12.41
CA ALA A 18 22.84 16.98 -12.70
C ALA A 18 21.80 15.88 -12.95
N GLY A 19 20.93 15.65 -11.98
CA GLY A 19 19.71 14.87 -12.18
C GLY A 19 18.73 15.70 -13.01
N ALA A 20 18.40 15.22 -14.21
CA ALA A 20 17.31 15.75 -14.99
C ALA A 20 15.99 15.42 -14.28
N ASN A 21 15.47 16.40 -13.54
CA ASN A 21 14.16 16.35 -12.91
C ASN A 21 13.10 16.44 -14.00
N ASN A 22 12.67 15.29 -14.54
CA ASN A 22 11.54 15.23 -15.44
C ASN A 22 10.23 15.16 -14.62
N HIS A 23 9.79 16.32 -14.10
CA HIS A 23 8.48 16.46 -13.49
C HIS A 23 7.48 16.81 -14.59
N GLN A 24 6.88 15.78 -15.17
CA GLN A 24 5.82 15.92 -16.16
C GLN A 24 4.54 16.42 -15.46
N THR A 25 4.27 17.71 -15.66
CA THR A 25 2.98 18.40 -15.71
C THR A 25 1.76 17.64 -15.18
N ILE A 26 1.23 18.10 -14.05
CA ILE A 26 -0.11 17.76 -13.58
C ILE A 26 -1.06 18.79 -14.21
N ASP A 27 -1.79 18.37 -15.25
CA ASP A 27 -2.82 19.19 -15.87
C ASP A 27 -3.94 19.49 -14.86
N THR A 28 -4.24 20.77 -14.72
CA THR A 28 -5.37 21.26 -13.95
C THR A 28 -6.63 21.09 -14.80
N GLY A 29 -7.54 20.21 -14.39
CA GLY A 29 -8.82 20.00 -15.05
C GLY A 29 -9.89 19.52 -14.07
N LEU A 30 -10.86 20.40 -13.79
CA LEU A 30 -12.12 20.23 -13.08
C LEU A 30 -12.58 18.79 -12.80
N ALA A 31 -12.73 18.45 -11.51
CA ALA A 31 -13.68 17.43 -11.08
C ALA A 31 -15.11 17.98 -11.18
N PRO A 32 -16.03 17.19 -11.75
CA PRO A 32 -17.23 16.85 -10.98
C PRO A 32 -17.21 15.38 -10.56
N ALA A 33 -17.75 15.15 -9.37
CA ALA A 33 -17.69 13.92 -8.58
C ALA A 33 -18.07 12.63 -9.35
N PRO A 34 -17.39 11.50 -9.11
CA PRO A 34 -17.94 10.21 -9.48
C PRO A 34 -18.89 9.74 -8.38
N THR A 35 -20.19 9.68 -8.70
CA THR A 35 -21.16 8.84 -7.99
C THR A 35 -20.97 7.37 -8.37
N GLU A 36 -19.74 6.86 -8.33
CA GLU A 36 -19.49 5.43 -8.48
C GLU A 36 -19.36 4.81 -7.10
N LYS A 37 -20.34 3.95 -6.81
CA LYS A 37 -20.31 2.90 -5.79
C LYS A 37 -18.88 2.37 -5.64
N PRO A 38 -18.34 2.21 -4.41
CA PRO A 38 -16.99 1.69 -4.20
C PRO A 38 -16.84 0.34 -4.89
N THR A 39 -16.29 0.39 -6.10
CA THR A 39 -15.88 -0.79 -6.84
C THR A 39 -14.49 -1.08 -6.31
N LEU A 40 -14.34 -2.25 -5.67
CA LEU A 40 -13.04 -2.75 -5.24
C LEU A 40 -12.02 -2.53 -6.37
N PRO A 41 -10.81 -2.02 -6.09
CA PRO A 41 -9.85 -1.73 -7.13
C PRO A 41 -9.63 -3.00 -7.94
N ALA A 42 -9.96 -2.92 -9.24
CA ALA A 42 -9.61 -3.98 -10.17
C ALA A 42 -8.10 -4.20 -10.05
N LYS A 43 -7.74 -5.41 -9.66
CA LYS A 43 -6.37 -5.89 -9.54
C LYS A 43 -5.57 -5.45 -10.78
N PRO A 44 -4.29 -5.03 -10.66
CA PRO A 44 -3.49 -4.68 -11.82
C PRO A 44 -3.33 -5.91 -12.71
N THR A 45 -3.99 -5.90 -13.87
CA THR A 45 -3.84 -6.93 -14.89
C THR A 45 -2.65 -6.54 -15.75
N THR A 46 -1.45 -6.94 -15.32
CA THR A 46 -0.32 -7.06 -16.24
C THR A 46 -0.58 -8.27 -17.11
N SER A 47 -0.95 -8.01 -18.36
CA SER A 47 -1.14 -9.00 -19.41
C SER A 47 0.15 -9.80 -19.65
N ILE A 48 0.11 -11.11 -19.42
CA ILE A 48 0.94 -12.08 -20.11
C ILE A 48 0.00 -13.13 -20.71
N ASP A 49 -0.11 -13.06 -22.03
CA ASP A 49 -0.74 -14.05 -22.88
C ASP A 49 0.09 -15.33 -22.86
N THR A 50 -0.36 -16.31 -22.05
CA THR A 50 -0.24 -17.73 -22.36
C THR A 50 -1.45 -18.42 -21.75
N GLY A 51 -2.28 -19.04 -22.59
CA GLY A 51 -3.55 -19.69 -22.24
C GLY A 51 -3.46 -20.88 -21.28
N LEU A 52 -3.19 -20.59 -20.02
CA LEU A 52 -3.58 -21.38 -18.86
C LEU A 52 -4.17 -20.38 -17.87
N ALA A 53 -5.49 -20.23 -17.85
CA ALA A 53 -6.16 -19.39 -16.87
C ALA A 53 -5.66 -19.80 -15.48
N LYS A 54 -4.80 -18.96 -14.90
CA LYS A 54 -4.26 -19.17 -13.56
C LYS A 54 -5.47 -19.21 -12.65
N ALA A 55 -5.81 -20.40 -12.15
CA ALA A 55 -6.83 -20.54 -11.13
C ALA A 55 -6.59 -19.45 -10.09
N PRO A 56 -7.61 -18.66 -9.71
CA PRO A 56 -7.42 -17.53 -8.81
C PRO A 56 -6.61 -18.00 -7.61
N ILE A 57 -5.48 -17.32 -7.36
CA ILE A 57 -4.53 -17.71 -6.32
C ILE A 57 -5.26 -17.62 -4.98
N GLY A 58 -5.47 -18.79 -4.35
CA GLY A 58 -5.97 -18.96 -2.99
C GLY A 58 -7.47 -18.71 -2.83
N LEU A 59 -8.11 -19.52 -1.97
CA LEU A 59 -9.38 -19.11 -1.38
C LEU A 59 -9.19 -17.75 -0.67
N PRO A 60 -10.20 -16.87 -0.65
CA PRO A 60 -10.14 -15.64 0.14
C PRO A 60 -9.80 -15.96 1.59
N ASN A 61 -8.96 -15.14 2.21
CA ASN A 61 -8.74 -15.20 3.65
C ASN A 61 -10.09 -15.05 4.37
N PRO A 62 -10.53 -16.02 5.20
CA PRO A 62 -11.83 -15.98 5.86
C PRO A 62 -12.08 -14.70 6.68
N ALA A 63 -11.04 -14.18 7.34
CA ALA A 63 -11.14 -12.95 8.11
C ALA A 63 -11.39 -11.71 7.22
N ASP A 64 -10.68 -11.64 6.09
CA ASP A 64 -10.85 -10.54 5.12
C ASP A 64 -12.21 -10.63 4.43
N LYS A 65 -12.65 -11.85 4.06
CA LYS A 65 -13.99 -12.11 3.53
C LYS A 65 -15.07 -11.63 4.51
N TYR A 66 -14.95 -12.01 5.78
CA TYR A 66 -15.90 -11.60 6.80
C TYR A 66 -15.93 -10.07 6.99
N CYS A 67 -14.77 -9.43 7.00
CA CYS A 67 -14.69 -7.97 7.09
C CYS A 67 -15.50 -7.28 5.97
N LEU A 68 -15.36 -7.76 4.73
CA LEU A 68 -16.12 -7.25 3.59
C LEU A 68 -17.63 -7.54 3.71
N GLU A 69 -17.99 -8.73 4.21
CA GLU A 69 -19.40 -9.14 4.38
C GLU A 69 -20.16 -8.29 5.41
N VAL A 70 -19.49 -7.83 6.47
CA VAL A 70 -20.08 -6.88 7.42
C VAL A 70 -20.05 -5.43 6.94
N GLY A 71 -19.57 -5.20 5.71
CA GLY A 71 -19.47 -3.89 5.09
C GLY A 71 -18.31 -3.04 5.61
N GLY A 72 -17.27 -3.69 6.14
CA GLY A 72 -16.00 -3.05 6.47
C GLY A 72 -15.04 -3.00 5.28
N GLN A 73 -13.86 -2.41 5.52
CA GLN A 73 -12.74 -2.34 4.58
C GLN A 73 -11.53 -3.06 5.17
N VAL A 74 -10.85 -3.85 4.34
CA VAL A 74 -9.62 -4.56 4.73
C VAL A 74 -8.42 -3.65 4.47
N ILE A 75 -7.63 -3.40 5.52
CA ILE A 75 -6.41 -2.59 5.47
C ILE A 75 -5.24 -3.48 5.87
N ASN A 76 -4.29 -3.69 4.96
CA ASN A 76 -3.06 -4.41 5.27
C ASN A 76 -2.05 -3.48 5.93
N LYS A 77 -1.54 -3.87 7.10
CA LYS A 77 -0.47 -3.18 7.82
C LYS A 77 0.77 -4.04 7.82
N THR A 78 1.87 -3.49 7.33
CA THR A 78 3.20 -4.11 7.41
C THR A 78 3.85 -3.75 8.75
N THR A 79 4.34 -4.75 9.47
CA THR A 79 5.09 -4.64 10.71
C THR A 79 6.43 -5.36 10.56
N ALA A 80 7.28 -5.28 11.59
CA ALA A 80 8.52 -6.08 11.64
C ALA A 80 8.26 -7.60 11.62
N GLU A 81 7.05 -8.02 12.01
CA GLU A 81 6.63 -9.43 12.09
C GLU A 81 5.98 -9.93 10.80
N GLY A 82 5.72 -9.04 9.84
CA GLY A 82 5.08 -9.37 8.56
C GLY A 82 3.88 -8.48 8.25
N VAL A 83 2.95 -8.99 7.43
CA VAL A 83 1.73 -8.26 7.04
C VAL A 83 0.54 -8.81 7.81
N ARG A 84 -0.23 -7.91 8.44
CA ARG A 84 -1.49 -8.23 9.12
C ARG A 84 -2.64 -7.43 8.55
N SER A 85 -3.83 -8.03 8.51
CA SER A 85 -5.06 -7.35 8.07
C SER A 85 -5.78 -6.69 9.24
N VAL A 86 -6.26 -5.47 9.03
CA VAL A 86 -7.14 -4.72 9.93
C VAL A 86 -8.47 -4.53 9.23
N CYS A 87 -9.57 -4.85 9.92
CA CYS A 87 -10.91 -4.53 9.47
C CYS A 87 -11.33 -3.16 9.98
N GLN A 88 -11.55 -2.20 9.08
CA GLN A 88 -12.16 -0.92 9.38
C GLN A 88 -13.66 -0.99 9.14
N LEU A 89 -14.45 -0.85 10.20
CA LEU A 89 -15.91 -0.83 10.14
C LEU A 89 -16.43 0.53 9.63
N LYS A 90 -17.73 0.60 9.29
CA LYS A 90 -18.37 1.80 8.73
C LYS A 90 -18.33 3.02 9.65
N ASP A 91 -18.31 2.79 10.96
CA ASP A 91 -18.16 3.81 12.00
C ASP A 91 -16.70 4.27 12.19
N GLY A 92 -15.76 3.70 11.42
CA GLY A 92 -14.33 3.96 11.52
C GLY A 92 -13.60 3.07 12.52
N THR A 93 -14.32 2.25 13.32
CA THR A 93 -13.72 1.33 14.29
C THR A 93 -12.76 0.37 13.57
N GLN A 94 -11.53 0.25 14.08
CA GLN A 94 -10.53 -0.66 13.54
C GLN A 94 -10.34 -1.84 14.48
N LYS A 95 -10.42 -3.05 13.94
CA LYS A 95 -10.13 -4.31 14.65
C LYS A 95 -9.11 -5.13 13.87
N ASP A 96 -8.30 -5.94 14.56
CA ASP A 96 -7.57 -7.01 13.88
C ASP A 96 -8.58 -7.92 13.16
N ALA A 97 -8.35 -8.22 11.88
CA ALA A 97 -9.34 -8.95 11.09
C ALA A 97 -9.56 -10.37 11.61
N TRP A 98 -8.50 -11.05 12.06
CA TRP A 98 -8.58 -12.42 12.57
C TRP A 98 -9.16 -12.48 13.99
N GLU A 99 -8.82 -11.52 14.84
CA GLU A 99 -9.45 -11.37 16.16
C GLU A 99 -10.95 -11.13 16.01
N TYR A 100 -11.32 -10.16 15.17
CA TYR A 100 -12.72 -9.84 14.94
C TYR A 100 -13.48 -11.05 14.40
N TYR A 101 -12.99 -11.73 13.37
CA TYR A 101 -13.62 -12.95 12.85
C TYR A 101 -13.84 -14.01 13.94
N ARG A 102 -12.83 -14.25 14.80
CA ARG A 102 -12.93 -15.24 15.89
C ARG A 102 -13.90 -14.85 17.01
N GLU A 103 -14.09 -13.56 17.27
CA GLU A 103 -15.13 -13.09 18.22
C GLU A 103 -16.54 -13.46 17.74
N GLN A 104 -16.75 -13.51 16.43
CA GLN A 104 -18.08 -13.65 15.83
C GLN A 104 -18.53 -15.10 15.72
N ILE A 105 -17.59 -16.02 15.51
CA ILE A 105 -17.86 -17.47 15.50
C ILE A 105 -18.00 -18.08 16.90
N LYS A 106 -17.69 -17.31 17.96
CA LYS A 106 -17.84 -17.74 19.36
C LYS A 106 -19.20 -17.36 19.98
N ARG A 107 -20.03 -16.61 19.25
CA ARG A 107 -21.38 -16.24 19.67
C ARG A 107 -22.39 -17.31 19.32
#